data_AF-A0A6N7CZG0-F1
#
_entry.id   AF-A0A6N7CZG0-F1
#
_cell.length_a   1.000
_cell.length_b   1.000
_cell.length_c   1.000
_cell.angle_alpha   90.00
_cell.angle_beta   90.00
_cell.angle_gamma   90.00
#
_symmetry.space_group_name_H-M   'P 1'
#
loop_
_entity.id
_entity.type
_entity.pdbx_description
1 polymer ?
#
loop_
_entity_poly.entity_id
_entity_poly.type
_entity_poly.pdbx_seq_one_letter_code
_entity_poly.pdbx_strand_id
1 'polypeptide(L)'
;MSGGTSSGKTALLNALASFVPESERVVTIEDTAELALSHPHVVRLESRPGGFDGSGVVSIRDLLRNSLRMRPDRIIVGEVRGGEVIEMLQAMNTGHDGSMGTIHASSPRECLYRLEMLAGFAGYQGSEVSLRRQIANALDFIVQIGRLSSGHRRILSITEVTGINDNVVAMQELYRYEPVQTPDGEERDRWVSLGITPHSPKLARLRQILQRQQQAAAPAGAGRGGRV
;
A
#
# COMPACT_ATOMS: atom_id res chain seq x y z
N MET A 1 1.68 -0.06 2.67
CA MET A 1 2.34 1.01 3.45
C MET A 1 3.61 0.46 4.08
N SER A 2 4.77 1.05 3.82
CA SER A 2 6.05 0.64 4.41
C SER A 2 6.64 1.74 5.29
N GLY A 3 7.45 1.37 6.28
CA GLY A 3 8.04 2.30 7.23
C GLY A 3 8.57 1.63 8.48
N GLY A 4 9.46 2.33 9.19
CA GLY A 4 9.97 1.89 10.49
C GLY A 4 8.91 1.83 11.59
N THR A 5 9.26 1.32 12.76
CA THR A 5 8.42 1.38 13.96
C THR A 5 8.04 2.83 14.29
N SER A 6 6.79 3.05 14.71
CA SER A 6 6.27 4.38 15.09
C SER A 6 6.35 5.45 13.97
N SER A 7 6.49 5.05 12.70
CA SER A 7 6.42 5.96 11.54
C SER A 7 5.00 6.43 11.23
N GLY A 8 3.96 5.76 11.74
CA GLY A 8 2.55 6.09 11.49
C GLY A 8 1.89 5.28 10.37
N LYS A 9 2.40 4.09 10.04
CA LYS A 9 1.83 3.20 9.01
C LYS A 9 0.34 2.93 9.19
N THR A 10 -0.07 2.47 10.37
CA THR A 10 -1.47 2.15 10.66
C THR A 10 -2.35 3.39 10.58
N ALA A 11 -1.87 4.54 11.05
CA ALA A 11 -2.61 5.81 10.98
C ALA A 11 -2.84 6.26 9.53
N LEU A 12 -1.81 6.20 8.67
CA LEU A 12 -1.96 6.52 7.25
C LEU A 12 -2.88 5.52 6.57
N LEU A 13 -2.74 4.22 6.86
CA LEU A 13 -3.62 3.19 6.32
C LEU A 13 -5.08 3.48 6.69
N ASN A 14 -5.34 3.83 7.96
CA ASN A 14 -6.69 4.17 8.45
C ASN A 14 -7.27 5.38 7.70
N ALA A 15 -6.47 6.41 7.47
CA ALA A 15 -6.88 7.58 6.70
C ALA A 15 -7.19 7.21 5.23
N LEU A 16 -6.34 6.41 4.58
CA LEU A 16 -6.56 5.99 3.19
C LEU A 16 -7.77 5.06 3.03
N ALA A 17 -8.05 4.24 4.03
CA ALA A 17 -9.22 3.38 4.03
C ALA A 17 -10.55 4.15 4.11
N SER A 18 -10.55 5.43 4.50
CA SER A 18 -11.74 6.29 4.38
C SER A 18 -12.15 6.61 2.94
N PHE A 19 -11.27 6.37 1.96
CA PHE A 19 -11.57 6.54 0.54
C PHE A 19 -12.20 5.29 -0.10
N VAL A 20 -12.38 4.21 0.67
CA VAL A 20 -13.11 3.02 0.19
C VAL A 20 -14.59 3.40 0.00
N PRO A 21 -15.20 3.12 -1.17
CA PRO A 21 -16.61 3.40 -1.42
C PRO A 21 -17.53 2.72 -0.41
N GLU A 22 -18.52 3.46 0.12
CA GLU A 22 -19.46 2.98 1.14
C GLU A 22 -20.22 1.69 0.76
N SER A 23 -20.39 1.41 -0.53
CA SER A 23 -21.03 0.20 -1.04
C SER A 23 -20.18 -1.07 -0.91
N GLU A 24 -18.88 -0.94 -0.68
CA GLU A 24 -17.93 -2.05 -0.65
C GLU A 24 -17.82 -2.67 0.75
N ARG A 25 -17.73 -4.00 0.84
CA ARG A 25 -17.49 -4.72 2.09
C ARG A 25 -16.00 -4.73 2.40
N VAL A 26 -15.64 -4.19 3.56
CA VAL A 26 -14.25 -4.14 4.06
C VAL A 26 -14.07 -5.15 5.17
N VAL A 27 -13.04 -5.99 5.09
CA VAL A 27 -12.59 -6.83 6.20
C VAL A 27 -11.24 -6.31 6.71
N THR A 28 -11.15 -5.96 7.99
CA THR A 28 -9.87 -5.67 8.65
C THR A 28 -9.38 -6.89 9.41
N ILE A 29 -8.07 -7.13 9.40
CA ILE A 29 -7.41 -8.25 10.07
C ILE A 29 -6.18 -7.73 10.80
N GLU A 30 -6.17 -7.86 12.12
CA GLU A 30 -5.15 -7.26 12.99
C GLU A 30 -4.75 -8.21 14.13
N ASP A 31 -3.57 -8.01 14.73
CA ASP A 31 -3.21 -8.71 15.98
C ASP A 31 -3.85 -8.06 17.20
N THR A 32 -3.78 -6.74 17.24
CA THR A 32 -4.50 -5.88 18.18
C THR A 32 -5.28 -4.89 17.35
N ALA A 33 -6.57 -4.74 17.62
CA ALA A 33 -7.41 -3.82 16.87
C ALA A 33 -6.92 -2.36 17.04
N GLU A 34 -6.29 -1.79 16.01
CA GLU A 34 -5.84 -0.40 15.94
C GLU A 34 -6.63 0.42 14.89
N LEU A 35 -7.11 -0.24 13.83
CA LEU A 35 -7.85 0.43 12.76
C LEU A 35 -9.23 0.85 13.26
N ALA A 36 -9.59 2.11 13.02
CA ALA A 36 -10.87 2.68 13.41
C ALA A 36 -11.59 3.22 12.16
N LEU A 37 -11.99 2.31 11.28
CA LEU A 37 -12.68 2.65 10.05
C LEU A 37 -14.13 3.05 10.34
N SER A 38 -14.48 4.27 9.93
CA SER A 38 -15.86 4.76 9.86
C SER A 38 -16.47 4.38 8.51
N HIS A 39 -16.67 3.08 8.27
CA HIS A 39 -17.22 2.52 7.04
C HIS A 39 -18.51 1.73 7.37
N PRO A 40 -19.62 1.90 6.62
CA PRO A 40 -20.90 1.25 6.96
C PRO A 40 -20.86 -0.28 6.88
N HIS A 41 -20.01 -0.83 6.01
CA HIS A 41 -19.86 -2.27 5.80
C HIS A 41 -18.48 -2.79 6.17
N VAL A 42 -18.13 -2.72 7.46
CA VAL A 42 -16.85 -3.22 7.98
C VAL A 42 -17.01 -4.47 8.86
N VAL A 43 -16.21 -5.49 8.60
CA VAL A 43 -16.04 -6.68 9.46
C VAL A 43 -14.63 -6.62 10.05
N ARG A 44 -14.54 -6.70 11.38
CA ARG A 44 -13.27 -6.60 12.11
C ARG A 44 -12.88 -7.98 12.62
N LEU A 45 -11.72 -8.46 12.21
CA LEU A 45 -11.15 -9.72 12.65
C LEU A 45 -9.86 -9.44 13.43
N GLU A 46 -9.74 -10.05 14.59
CA GLU A 46 -8.59 -9.90 15.48
C GLU A 46 -7.99 -11.27 15.77
N SER A 47 -6.67 -11.37 15.69
CA SER A 47 -5.94 -12.59 16.00
C SER A 47 -6.09 -12.90 17.49
N ARG A 48 -6.03 -14.17 17.83
CA ARG A 48 -6.17 -14.61 19.22
C ARG A 48 -4.93 -15.42 19.61
N PRO A 49 -4.12 -14.95 20.58
CA PRO A 49 -3.10 -15.80 21.14
C PRO A 49 -3.76 -17.02 21.80
N GLY A 50 -3.12 -18.19 21.67
CA GLY A 50 -3.60 -19.41 22.31
C GLY A 50 -3.57 -19.32 23.84
N GLY A 51 -4.27 -20.24 24.50
CA GLY A 51 -4.13 -20.45 25.94
C GLY A 51 -2.72 -20.94 26.32
N PHE A 52 -2.46 -21.09 27.63
CA PHE A 52 -1.18 -21.61 28.14
C PHE A 52 -0.81 -23.01 27.59
N ASP A 53 -1.82 -23.79 27.21
CA ASP A 53 -1.70 -25.10 26.59
C ASP A 53 -1.59 -25.05 25.05
N GLY A 54 -1.52 -23.84 24.47
CA GLY A 54 -1.51 -23.61 23.03
C GLY A 54 -2.88 -23.76 22.35
N SER A 55 -3.93 -24.08 23.10
CA SER A 55 -5.25 -24.30 22.53
C SER A 55 -5.89 -23.00 22.06
N GLY A 56 -6.61 -23.08 20.94
CA GLY A 56 -7.45 -21.99 20.47
C GLY A 56 -6.71 -20.80 19.85
N VAL A 57 -5.43 -20.94 19.50
CA VAL A 57 -4.74 -19.92 18.69
C VAL A 57 -5.52 -19.67 17.39
N VAL A 58 -5.68 -18.40 17.04
CA VAL A 58 -6.21 -17.96 15.74
C VAL A 58 -5.22 -16.97 15.17
N SER A 59 -4.46 -17.39 14.17
CA SER A 59 -3.44 -16.53 13.56
C SER A 59 -4.06 -15.57 12.55
N ILE A 60 -3.35 -14.48 12.21
CA ILE A 60 -3.72 -13.61 11.08
C ILE A 60 -3.90 -14.43 9.80
N ARG A 61 -3.06 -15.43 9.58
CA ARG A 61 -3.16 -16.33 8.42
C ARG A 61 -4.50 -17.07 8.38
N ASP A 62 -4.99 -17.55 9.53
CA ASP A 62 -6.28 -18.24 9.63
C ASP A 62 -7.44 -17.29 9.35
N LEU A 63 -7.38 -16.07 9.91
CA LEU A 63 -8.37 -15.02 9.66
C LEU A 63 -8.41 -14.61 8.19
N LEU A 64 -7.25 -14.52 7.54
CA LEU A 64 -7.17 -14.12 6.15
C LEU A 64 -7.70 -15.19 5.20
N ARG A 65 -7.51 -16.47 5.51
CA ARG A 65 -8.18 -17.56 4.79
C ARG A 65 -9.69 -17.54 4.98
N ASN A 66 -10.14 -17.28 6.21
CA ASN A 66 -11.56 -17.23 6.52
C ASN A 66 -12.25 -16.02 5.88
N SER A 67 -11.58 -14.88 5.81
CA SER A 67 -12.13 -13.65 5.23
C SER A 67 -12.50 -13.82 3.76
N LEU A 68 -11.76 -14.62 3.00
CA LEU A 68 -12.08 -14.91 1.59
C LEU A 68 -13.46 -15.55 1.39
N ARG A 69 -14.01 -16.21 2.42
CA ARG A 69 -15.38 -16.78 2.40
C ARG A 69 -16.47 -15.76 2.73
N MET A 70 -16.08 -14.59 3.22
CA MET A 70 -17.00 -13.51 3.62
C MET A 70 -17.39 -12.60 2.45
N ARG A 71 -16.93 -12.90 1.23
CA ARG A 71 -17.08 -12.07 0.02
C ARG A 71 -16.69 -10.60 0.29
N PRO A 72 -15.45 -10.34 0.75
CA PRO A 72 -14.98 -8.97 0.90
C PRO A 72 -14.74 -8.34 -0.48
N ASP A 73 -14.95 -7.04 -0.58
CA ASP A 73 -14.45 -6.25 -1.70
C ASP A 73 -13.01 -5.77 -1.39
N ARG A 74 -12.72 -5.45 -0.12
CA ARG A 74 -11.40 -5.05 0.37
C ARG A 74 -10.96 -5.89 1.56
N ILE A 75 -9.69 -6.29 1.57
CA ILE A 75 -9.05 -6.87 2.75
C ILE A 75 -7.93 -5.91 3.21
N ILE A 76 -7.98 -5.55 4.48
CA ILE A 76 -6.99 -4.67 5.09
C ILE A 76 -6.26 -5.45 6.19
N VAL A 77 -4.95 -5.60 6.03
CA VAL A 77 -4.09 -6.28 7.00
C VAL A 77 -3.33 -5.24 7.82
N GLY A 78 -3.57 -5.21 9.13
CA GLY A 78 -2.96 -4.24 10.04
C GLY A 78 -1.45 -4.20 9.92
N GLU A 79 -0.79 -5.35 10.05
CA GLU A 79 0.65 -5.49 9.80
C GLU A 79 1.00 -6.91 9.36
N VAL A 80 1.84 -7.02 8.32
CA VAL A 80 2.37 -8.29 7.83
C VAL A 80 3.73 -8.54 8.47
N ARG A 81 3.83 -9.63 9.22
CA ARG A 81 4.98 -10.06 10.02
C ARG A 81 5.46 -11.47 9.68
N GLY A 82 4.64 -12.29 9.03
CA GLY A 82 4.86 -13.73 8.93
C GLY A 82 4.14 -14.42 7.77
N GLY A 83 3.63 -15.62 8.05
CA GLY A 83 3.11 -16.55 7.06
C GLY A 83 1.84 -16.12 6.32
N GLU A 84 1.11 -15.15 6.86
CA GLU A 84 -0.04 -14.50 6.23
C GLU A 84 0.30 -13.80 4.92
N VAL A 85 1.59 -13.48 4.67
CA VAL A 85 2.01 -12.82 3.42
C VAL A 85 1.58 -13.58 2.18
N ILE A 86 1.61 -14.92 2.20
CA ILE A 86 1.22 -15.75 1.06
C ILE A 86 -0.27 -15.58 0.79
N GLU A 87 -1.09 -15.70 1.84
CA GLU A 87 -2.54 -15.57 1.72
C GLU A 87 -2.93 -14.13 1.32
N MET A 88 -2.19 -13.13 1.80
CA MET A 88 -2.41 -11.72 1.43
C MET A 88 -2.12 -11.48 -0.05
N LEU A 89 -0.97 -11.97 -0.54
CA LEU A 89 -0.62 -11.86 -1.96
C LEU A 89 -1.63 -12.62 -2.84
N GLN A 90 -2.13 -13.77 -2.38
CA GLN A 90 -3.19 -14.50 -3.09
C GLN A 90 -4.50 -13.72 -3.12
N ALA A 91 -4.92 -13.15 -1.99
CA ALA A 91 -6.13 -12.34 -1.90
C ALA A 91 -6.08 -11.15 -2.88
N MET A 92 -4.97 -10.41 -2.87
CA MET A 92 -4.73 -9.27 -3.77
C MET A 92 -4.75 -9.67 -5.26
N ASN A 93 -4.31 -10.88 -5.60
CA ASN A 93 -4.30 -11.38 -6.97
C ASN A 93 -5.65 -12.00 -7.42
N THR A 94 -6.63 -12.17 -6.54
CA THR A 94 -7.87 -12.93 -6.81
C THR A 94 -9.15 -12.10 -6.70
N GLY A 95 -9.09 -10.80 -7.02
CA GLY A 95 -10.27 -9.93 -7.15
C GLY A 95 -10.62 -9.13 -5.89
N HIS A 96 -9.69 -8.98 -4.96
CA HIS A 96 -9.83 -8.08 -3.80
C HIS A 96 -9.02 -6.80 -4.03
N ASP A 97 -9.33 -6.11 -5.13
CA ASP A 97 -8.57 -4.97 -5.62
C ASP A 97 -8.49 -3.85 -4.57
N GLY A 98 -7.34 -3.17 -4.49
CA GLY A 98 -7.05 -2.13 -3.49
C GLY A 98 -7.21 -2.56 -2.03
N SER A 99 -7.06 -3.85 -1.77
CA SER A 99 -6.61 -4.34 -0.46
C SER A 99 -5.32 -3.64 -0.04
N MET A 100 -5.15 -3.43 1.25
CA MET A 100 -4.02 -2.68 1.81
C MET A 100 -3.39 -3.44 2.96
N GLY A 101 -2.11 -3.18 3.20
CA GLY A 101 -1.46 -3.66 4.41
C GLY A 101 -0.30 -2.78 4.83
N THR A 102 0.15 -2.95 6.08
CA THR A 102 1.40 -2.38 6.53
C THR A 102 2.50 -3.43 6.64
N ILE A 103 3.74 -3.01 6.41
CA ILE A 103 4.92 -3.86 6.59
C ILE A 103 6.08 -3.01 7.08
N HIS A 104 6.88 -3.55 8.01
CA HIS A 104 8.06 -2.86 8.49
C HIS A 104 9.19 -2.92 7.45
N ALA A 105 9.57 -1.78 6.87
CA ALA A 105 10.70 -1.68 5.95
C ALA A 105 11.25 -0.23 5.91
N SER A 106 12.56 -0.08 5.74
CA SER A 106 13.25 1.22 5.66
C SER A 106 13.19 1.86 4.27
N SER A 107 12.86 1.09 3.23
CA SER A 107 12.70 1.58 1.86
C SER A 107 11.68 0.75 1.08
N PRO A 108 11.15 1.28 -0.06
CA PRO A 108 10.32 0.50 -0.97
C PRO A 108 11.00 -0.76 -1.50
N ARG A 109 12.33 -0.71 -1.71
CA ARG A 109 13.11 -1.86 -2.17
C ARG A 109 13.21 -2.93 -1.08
N GLU A 110 13.48 -2.54 0.16
CA GLU A 110 13.46 -3.46 1.31
C GLU A 110 12.06 -4.05 1.54
N CYS A 111 11.00 -3.28 1.33
CA CYS A 111 9.63 -3.79 1.41
C CYS A 111 9.43 -5.02 0.51
N LEU A 112 9.90 -4.96 -0.74
CA LEU A 112 9.84 -6.10 -1.67
C LEU A 112 10.68 -7.28 -1.18
N TYR A 113 11.94 -7.04 -0.78
CA TYR A 113 12.80 -8.10 -0.25
C TYR A 113 12.19 -8.77 0.98
N ARG A 114 11.53 -7.99 1.85
CA ARG A 114 10.88 -8.52 3.05
C ARG A 114 9.67 -9.38 2.71
N LEU A 115 8.87 -9.00 1.70
CA LEU A 115 7.78 -9.85 1.22
C LEU A 115 8.32 -11.18 0.66
N GLU A 116 9.41 -11.14 -0.12
CA GLU A 116 10.08 -12.34 -0.62
C GLU A 116 10.55 -13.24 0.53
N MET A 117 11.26 -12.67 1.50
CA MET A 117 11.76 -13.40 2.68
C MET A 117 10.63 -14.02 3.51
N LEU A 118 9.59 -13.24 3.83
CA LEU A 118 8.45 -13.72 4.62
C LEU A 118 7.75 -14.87 3.90
N ALA A 119 7.58 -14.78 2.57
CA ALA A 119 6.97 -15.85 1.80
C ALA A 119 7.87 -17.11 1.76
N GLY A 120 9.19 -16.94 1.69
CA GLY A 120 10.16 -18.02 1.83
C GLY A 120 10.01 -18.75 3.17
N PHE A 121 10.01 -18.02 4.30
CA PHE A 121 9.81 -18.59 5.64
C PHE A 121 8.42 -19.22 5.83
N ALA A 122 7.41 -18.69 5.13
CA ALA A 122 6.06 -19.23 5.12
C ALA A 122 5.91 -20.55 4.33
N GLY A 123 7.00 -21.03 3.71
CA GLY A 123 7.04 -22.27 2.96
C GLY A 123 6.48 -22.15 1.55
N TYR A 124 6.68 -21.02 0.87
CA TYR A 124 6.33 -20.90 -0.56
C TYR A 124 7.05 -21.97 -1.39
N GLN A 125 6.29 -22.79 -2.11
CA GLN A 125 6.80 -23.96 -2.84
C GLN A 125 7.13 -23.68 -4.32
N GLY A 126 6.82 -22.49 -4.83
CA GLY A 126 7.11 -22.10 -6.21
C GLY A 126 8.54 -21.58 -6.39
N SER A 127 8.90 -21.25 -7.64
CA SER A 127 10.18 -20.60 -7.92
C SER A 127 10.21 -19.15 -7.43
N GLU A 128 11.41 -18.63 -7.15
CA GLU A 128 11.64 -17.22 -6.78
C GLU A 128 11.07 -16.25 -7.84
N VAL A 129 11.23 -16.58 -9.12
CA VAL A 129 10.65 -15.81 -10.23
C VAL A 129 9.12 -15.79 -10.15
N SER A 130 8.49 -16.92 -9.83
CA SER A 130 7.04 -17.01 -9.65
C SER A 130 6.57 -16.16 -8.46
N LEU A 131 7.29 -16.19 -7.34
CA LEU A 131 6.99 -15.36 -6.17
C LEU A 131 7.08 -13.87 -6.51
N ARG A 132 8.14 -13.44 -7.17
CA ARG A 132 8.29 -12.05 -7.63
C ARG A 132 7.15 -11.64 -8.56
N ARG A 133 6.66 -12.53 -9.43
CA ARG A 133 5.51 -12.25 -10.31
C ARG A 133 4.24 -12.05 -9.48
N GLN A 134 4.02 -12.87 -8.47
CA GLN A 134 2.88 -12.71 -7.56
C GLN A 134 2.94 -11.40 -6.79
N ILE A 135 4.13 -11.00 -6.31
CA ILE A 135 4.33 -9.71 -5.63
C ILE A 135 4.08 -8.54 -6.59
N ALA A 136 4.68 -8.57 -7.78
CA ALA A 136 4.55 -7.51 -8.77
C ALA A 136 3.09 -7.33 -9.26
N ASN A 137 2.36 -8.44 -9.40
CA ASN A 137 0.94 -8.39 -9.77
C ASN A 137 0.08 -7.85 -8.63
N ALA A 138 0.32 -8.30 -7.39
CA ALA A 138 -0.48 -7.91 -6.22
C ALA A 138 -0.34 -6.44 -5.83
N LEU A 139 0.85 -5.84 -5.95
CA LEU A 139 1.12 -4.51 -5.40
C LEU A 139 1.09 -3.44 -6.47
N ASP A 140 0.23 -2.43 -6.36
CA ASP A 140 0.27 -1.26 -7.26
C ASP A 140 1.25 -0.19 -6.77
N PHE A 141 1.16 0.14 -5.48
CA PHE A 141 1.95 1.20 -4.86
C PHE A 141 2.59 0.75 -3.55
N ILE A 142 3.80 1.24 -3.33
CA ILE A 142 4.47 1.24 -2.04
C ILE A 142 4.59 2.70 -1.60
N VAL A 143 3.89 3.05 -0.52
CA VAL A 143 3.99 4.35 0.14
C VAL A 143 4.92 4.20 1.33
N GLN A 144 6.07 4.86 1.27
CA GLN A 144 7.08 4.84 2.31
C GLN A 144 6.85 5.98 3.29
N ILE A 145 6.81 5.67 4.58
CA ILE A 145 6.63 6.63 5.66
C ILE A 145 7.86 6.60 6.57
N GLY A 146 8.29 7.77 7.03
CA GLY A 146 9.39 7.94 7.96
C GLY A 146 9.04 8.86 9.11
N ARG A 147 9.73 8.65 10.24
CA ARG A 147 9.80 9.62 11.33
C ARG A 147 11.12 10.36 11.18
N LEU A 148 11.05 11.66 10.94
CA LEU A 148 12.20 12.55 10.80
C LEU A 148 12.87 12.78 12.16
N SER A 149 14.10 13.31 12.15
CA SER A 149 14.83 13.71 13.36
C SER A 149 14.08 14.79 14.17
N SER A 150 13.30 15.63 13.50
CA SER A 150 12.37 16.60 14.11
C SER A 150 11.19 15.95 14.85
N GLY A 151 11.04 14.62 14.77
CA GLY A 151 9.92 13.87 15.35
C GLY A 151 8.68 13.82 14.46
N HIS A 152 8.61 14.64 13.42
CA HIS A 152 7.52 14.65 12.45
C HIS A 152 7.46 13.34 11.65
N ARG A 153 6.24 12.89 11.35
CA ARG A 153 5.97 11.75 10.47
C ARG A 153 5.61 12.26 9.08
N ARG A 154 6.27 11.74 8.04
CA ARG A 154 6.07 12.18 6.65
C ARG A 154 6.04 10.99 5.70
N ILE A 155 5.24 11.11 4.65
CA ILE A 155 5.37 10.24 3.47
C ILE A 155 6.67 10.64 2.79
N LEU A 156 7.64 9.74 2.79
CA LEU A 156 8.97 9.96 2.20
C LEU A 156 8.97 9.74 0.69
N SER A 157 8.21 8.73 0.24
CA SER A 157 8.04 8.48 -1.19
C SER A 157 6.77 7.72 -1.50
N ILE A 158 6.32 7.87 -2.75
CA ILE A 158 5.28 7.05 -3.36
C ILE A 158 5.89 6.39 -4.58
N THR A 159 5.95 5.06 -4.56
CA THR A 159 6.59 4.24 -5.59
C THR A 159 5.56 3.33 -6.22
N GLU A 160 5.46 3.32 -7.54
CA GLU A 160 4.67 2.34 -8.30
C GLU A 160 5.50 1.08 -8.53
N VAL A 161 4.84 -0.08 -8.44
CA VAL A 161 5.41 -1.36 -8.88
C VAL A 161 4.94 -1.61 -10.32
N THR A 162 5.89 -1.64 -11.25
CA THR A 162 5.62 -1.62 -12.70
C THR A 162 5.63 -3.00 -13.35
N GLY A 163 6.03 -4.04 -12.61
CA GLY A 163 6.07 -5.41 -13.10
C GLY A 163 7.40 -6.08 -12.76
N ILE A 164 7.93 -6.87 -13.71
CA ILE A 164 9.23 -7.52 -13.59
C ILE A 164 10.10 -7.15 -14.79
N ASN A 165 11.37 -6.85 -14.52
CA ASN A 165 12.43 -6.77 -15.52
C ASN A 165 13.63 -7.61 -15.05
N ASP A 166 14.21 -8.43 -15.93
CA ASP A 166 15.36 -9.30 -15.62
C ASP A 166 15.24 -10.09 -14.30
N ASN A 167 14.06 -10.68 -14.06
CA ASN A 167 13.71 -11.42 -12.82
C ASN A 167 13.77 -10.60 -11.52
N VAL A 168 13.78 -9.26 -11.62
CA VAL A 168 13.67 -8.32 -10.50
C VAL A 168 12.35 -7.57 -10.58
N VAL A 169 11.70 -7.35 -9.44
CA VAL A 169 10.50 -6.52 -9.40
C VAL A 169 10.87 -5.07 -9.72
N ALA A 170 10.33 -4.58 -10.83
CA ALA A 170 10.56 -3.24 -11.34
C ALA A 170 9.67 -2.23 -10.59
N MET A 171 10.22 -1.05 -10.35
CA MET A 171 9.55 0.03 -9.63
C MET A 171 9.90 1.38 -10.24
N GLN A 172 9.03 2.36 -10.09
CA GLN A 172 9.31 3.75 -10.40
C GLN A 172 8.81 4.67 -9.27
N GLU A 173 9.64 5.60 -8.84
CA GLU A 173 9.25 6.59 -7.85
C GLU A 173 8.47 7.72 -8.54
N LEU A 174 7.32 8.09 -7.98
CA LEU A 174 6.43 9.11 -8.52
C LEU A 174 6.56 10.43 -7.75
N TYR A 175 6.67 10.30 -6.43
CA TYR A 175 6.79 11.43 -5.51
C TYR A 175 7.87 11.14 -4.48
N ARG A 176 8.58 12.20 -4.09
CA ARG A 176 9.61 12.16 -3.05
C ARG A 176 9.47 13.37 -2.12
N TYR A 177 9.72 13.14 -0.84
CA TYR A 177 9.89 14.19 0.16
C TYR A 177 11.32 14.74 0.10
N GLU A 178 11.44 16.05 -0.13
CA GLU A 178 12.70 16.78 -0.17
C GLU A 178 12.57 18.05 0.67
N PRO A 179 12.97 18.04 1.96
CA PRO A 179 12.83 19.21 2.81
C PRO A 179 13.64 20.38 2.25
N VAL A 180 13.08 21.59 2.36
CA VAL A 180 13.76 22.82 1.94
C VAL A 180 14.07 23.64 3.18
N GLN A 181 15.33 24.04 3.33
CA GLN A 181 15.69 25.04 4.32
C GLN A 181 15.35 26.43 3.80
N THR A 182 14.62 27.18 4.62
CA THR A 182 14.34 28.59 4.38
C THR A 182 15.56 29.45 4.70
N PRO A 183 15.63 30.71 4.20
CA PRO A 183 16.69 31.65 4.56
C PRO A 183 16.83 31.86 6.08
N ASP A 184 15.74 31.73 6.82
CA ASP A 184 15.70 31.88 8.28
C ASP A 184 16.17 30.62 9.04
N GLY A 185 16.56 29.56 8.32
CA GLY A 185 17.02 28.29 8.88
C GLY A 185 15.90 27.31 9.25
N GLU A 186 14.62 27.65 9.04
CA GLU A 186 13.50 26.74 9.25
C GLU A 186 13.42 25.69 8.14
N GLU A 187 13.21 24.43 8.51
CA GLU A 187 12.92 23.35 7.56
C GLU A 187 11.44 23.37 7.18
N ARG A 188 11.15 23.45 5.87
CA ARG A 188 9.81 23.35 5.33
C ARG A 188 9.62 22.06 4.55
N ASP A 189 8.48 21.42 4.80
CA ASP A 189 8.08 20.22 4.08
C ASP A 189 7.87 20.54 2.59
N ARG A 190 8.43 19.72 1.71
CA ARG A 190 8.16 19.79 0.27
C ARG A 190 8.14 18.38 -0.31
N TRP A 191 7.14 18.14 -1.15
CA TRP A 191 7.04 16.94 -1.97
C TRP A 191 7.23 17.32 -3.43
N VAL A 192 8.15 16.64 -4.10
CA VAL A 192 8.43 16.82 -5.51
C VAL A 192 7.82 15.67 -6.30
N SER A 193 7.14 15.99 -7.40
CA SER A 193 6.80 15.00 -8.42
C SER A 193 8.01 14.79 -9.33
N LEU A 194 8.31 13.54 -9.67
CA LEU A 194 9.39 13.21 -10.60
C LEU A 194 8.98 13.35 -12.08
N GLY A 195 7.79 13.91 -12.36
CA GLY A 195 7.29 14.07 -13.73
C GLY A 195 6.85 12.77 -14.41
N ILE A 196 6.85 11.67 -13.66
CA ILE A 196 6.49 10.34 -14.13
C ILE A 196 5.00 10.12 -13.85
N THR A 197 4.26 9.67 -14.86
CA THR A 197 2.87 9.24 -14.67
C THR A 197 2.81 7.73 -14.42
N PRO A 198 1.87 7.25 -13.57
CA PRO A 198 1.72 5.81 -13.36
C PRO A 198 1.43 5.12 -14.69
N HIS A 199 2.09 4.01 -15.03
CA HIS A 199 1.97 3.44 -16.38
C HIS A 199 1.77 1.94 -16.45
N SER A 200 1.85 1.23 -15.31
CA SER A 200 1.49 -0.17 -15.20
C SER A 200 0.11 -0.43 -15.82
N PRO A 201 -0.09 -1.57 -16.51
CA PRO A 201 -1.41 -1.97 -17.02
C PRO A 201 -2.49 -1.95 -15.94
N LYS A 202 -2.14 -2.29 -14.69
CA LYS A 202 -3.03 -2.29 -13.53
C LYS A 202 -3.64 -0.92 -13.24
N LEU A 203 -2.89 0.15 -13.56
CA LEU A 203 -3.27 1.54 -13.30
C LEU A 203 -3.83 2.24 -14.54
N ALA A 204 -4.24 1.51 -15.58
CA ALA A 204 -4.84 2.10 -16.78
C ALA A 204 -6.07 2.97 -16.47
N ARG A 205 -6.96 2.50 -15.60
CA ARG A 205 -8.15 3.28 -15.17
C ARG A 205 -7.77 4.57 -14.45
N LEU A 206 -6.80 4.50 -13.53
CA LEU A 206 -6.29 5.67 -12.81
C LEU A 206 -5.70 6.70 -13.78
N ARG A 207 -4.89 6.26 -14.74
CA ARG A 207 -4.34 7.13 -15.79
C ARG A 207 -5.43 7.90 -16.54
N GLN A 208 -6.50 7.21 -16.96
CA GLN A 208 -7.61 7.85 -17.67
C GLN A 208 -8.28 8.93 -16.83
N ILE A 209 -8.43 8.71 -15.52
CA ILE A 209 -8.99 9.70 -14.59
C ILE A 209 -8.06 10.91 -14.47
N LEU A 210 -6.77 10.68 -14.26
CA LEU A 210 -5.77 11.76 -14.12
C LEU A 210 -5.65 12.61 -15.39
N GLN A 211 -5.69 11.98 -16.57
CA GLN A 211 -5.68 12.69 -17.85
C GLN A 211 -6.90 13.60 -18.02
N ARG A 212 -8.09 13.12 -17.66
CA ARG A 212 -9.32 13.93 -17.70
C ARG A 212 -9.25 15.13 -16.76
N GLN A 213 -8.72 14.94 -15.56
CA GLN A 213 -8.54 16.02 -14.58
C GLN A 213 -7.54 17.07 -15.07
N GLN A 214 -6.41 16.65 -15.66
CA GLN A 214 -5.43 17.57 -16.24
C GLN A 214 -6.00 18.35 -17.43
N GLN A 215 -6.78 17.70 -18.30
CA GLN A 215 -7.47 18.37 -19.41
C GLN A 215 -8.52 19.37 -18.93
N ALA A 216 -9.24 19.07 -17.84
CA ALA A 216 -10.21 19.99 -17.24
C ALA A 216 -9.55 21.16 -16.50
N ALA A 217 -8.34 20.98 -15.97
CA ALA A 217 -7.57 22.02 -15.28
C ALA A 217 -6.74 22.91 -16.22
N ALA A 218 -6.56 22.52 -17.48
CA ALA A 218 -5.93 23.36 -18.48
C ALA A 218 -6.83 24.59 -18.75
N PRO A 219 -6.32 25.83 -18.63
CA PRO A 219 -7.11 27.01 -18.91
C PRO A 219 -7.65 26.93 -20.33
N ALA A 220 -8.95 27.17 -20.51
CA ALA A 220 -9.58 27.29 -21.82
C ALA A 220 -8.74 28.28 -22.63
N GLY A 221 -8.07 27.75 -23.66
CA GLY A 221 -7.09 28.50 -24.44
C GLY A 221 -7.68 29.84 -24.87
N ALA A 222 -6.89 30.89 -24.64
CA ALA A 222 -7.02 32.19 -25.26
C ALA A 222 -7.48 32.01 -26.71
N GLY A 223 -8.74 32.37 -26.96
CA GLY A 223 -9.28 32.45 -28.31
C GLY A 223 -8.41 33.41 -29.10
N ARG A 224 -7.77 32.87 -30.13
CA ARG A 224 -7.09 33.53 -31.24
C ARG A 224 -7.32 35.05 -31.31
N GLY A 225 -6.44 35.81 -30.67
CA GLY A 225 -6.15 37.18 -31.07
C GLY A 225 -5.32 37.13 -32.36
N GLY A 226 -6.01 37.12 -33.49
CA GLY A 226 -5.40 37.24 -34.82
C GLY A 226 -6.14 38.32 -35.61
N ARG A 227 -5.69 39.56 -35.48
CA ARG A 227 -5.89 40.60 -36.51
C ARG A 227 -5.17 40.14 -37.77
N VAL A 228 -5.86 40.12 -38.92
CA VAL A 228 -5.71 41.09 -40.02
C VAL A 228 -7.06 41.17 -40.74
#